data_AF-T1A314-F1
#
_entry.id   AF-T1A314-F1
#
_cell.length_a   1.000
_cell.length_b   1.000
_cell.length_c   1.000
_cell.angle_alpha   90.00
_cell.angle_beta   90.00
_cell.angle_gamma   90.00
#
_symmetry.space_group_name_H-M   'P 1'
#
loop_
_entity.id
_entity.type
_entity.pdbx_description
1 polymer ?
#
loop_
_entity_poly.entity_id
_entity_poly.type
_entity_poly.pdbx_seq_one_letter_code
_entity_poly.pdbx_strand_id
1 'polypeptide(L)' 'MKLNDELEQLLKNLHLNRILDIYGEQLSAAEKEDVPYSEFLTRLLRAQWHHRQETALAWRIKRASLPENW' A
#
# COMPACT_ATOMS: atom_id res chain seq x y z
N MET A 1 9.06 -15.77 -1.65
CA MET A 1 9.52 -15.73 -0.24
C MET A 1 8.32 -15.52 0.67
N LYS A 2 8.20 -16.21 1.81
CA LYS A 2 7.09 -16.00 2.76
C LYS A 2 7.34 -14.69 3.53
N LEU A 3 6.32 -13.85 3.70
CA LEU A 3 6.37 -12.67 4.56
C LEU A 3 6.66 -13.14 6.00
N ASN A 4 7.62 -12.49 6.67
CA ASN A 4 7.90 -12.77 8.08
C ASN A 4 6.66 -12.45 8.93
N ASP A 5 6.27 -13.35 9.84
CA ASP A 5 5.10 -13.18 10.72
C ASP A 5 5.19 -11.88 11.56
N GLU A 6 6.38 -11.49 12.03
CA GLU A 6 6.58 -10.22 12.75
C GLU A 6 6.33 -9.01 11.83
N LEU A 7 6.84 -9.06 10.60
CA LEU A 7 6.64 -8.00 9.62
C LEU A 7 5.16 -7.89 9.21
N GLU A 8 4.49 -9.03 9.03
CA GLU A 8 3.04 -9.06 8.78
C GLU A 8 2.27 -8.36 9.91
N GLN A 9 2.59 -8.69 11.16
CA GLN A 9 1.93 -8.10 12.31
C GLN A 9 2.21 -6.60 12.43
N LEU A 10 3.44 -6.16 12.16
CA LEU A 10 3.80 -4.73 12.13
C LEU A 10 3.03 -3.98 11.05
N LEU A 11 2.94 -4.51 9.82
CA LEU A 11 2.20 -3.89 8.73
C LEU A 11 0.71 -3.76 9.06
N LYS A 12 0.11 -4.78 9.70
CA LYS A 12 -1.27 -4.74 10.19
C LYS A 12 -1.46 -3.66 11.26
N ASN A 13 -0.59 -3.63 12.28
CA ASN A 13 -0.68 -2.69 13.40
C ASN A 13 -0.47 -1.22 12.96
N LEU A 14 0.34 -0.99 11.93
CA LEU A 14 0.60 0.34 11.39
C LEU A 14 -0.40 0.77 10.29
N HIS A 15 -1.44 -0.04 10.03
CA HIS A 15 -2.41 0.18 8.96
C HIS A 15 -1.74 0.41 7.59
N LEU A 16 -0.74 -0.41 7.28
CA LEU A 16 -0.01 -0.44 6.01
C LEU A 16 -0.57 -1.53 5.09
N ASN A 17 -1.90 -1.58 4.98
CA ASN A 17 -2.63 -2.65 4.29
C ASN A 17 -2.21 -2.82 2.83
N ARG A 18 -1.94 -1.71 2.11
CA ARG A 18 -1.54 -1.81 0.72
C ARG A 18 -0.15 -2.42 0.56
N ILE A 19 0.77 -2.10 1.48
CA ILE A 19 2.09 -2.73 1.51
C ILE A 19 1.94 -4.23 1.82
N LEU A 20 1.10 -4.59 2.79
CA LEU A 20 0.82 -5.99 3.11
C LEU A 20 0.37 -6.79 1.87
N ASP A 21 -0.53 -6.21 1.06
CA ASP A 21 -1.06 -6.87 -0.14
C ASP A 21 0.02 -7.08 -1.23
N ILE A 22 0.90 -6.09 -1.43
CA ILE A 22 1.85 -6.08 -2.56
C ILE A 22 3.25 -6.57 -2.18
N TYR A 23 3.54 -6.76 -0.89
CA TYR A 23 4.91 -6.99 -0.42
C TYR A 23 5.58 -8.18 -1.12
N GLY A 24 4.89 -9.32 -1.20
CA GLY A 24 5.46 -10.54 -1.79
C GLY A 24 5.78 -10.39 -3.28
N GLU A 25 4.92 -9.69 -4.03
CA GLU A 25 5.13 -9.39 -5.44
C GLU A 25 6.30 -8.41 -5.62
N GLN A 26 6.31 -7.31 -4.86
CA GLN A 26 7.35 -6.29 -4.95
C GLN A 26 8.72 -6.83 -4.52
N LEU A 27 8.78 -7.71 -3.52
CA LEU A 27 10.02 -8.36 -3.11
C LEU A 27 10.55 -9.27 -4.23
N SER A 28 9.68 -10.08 -4.83
CA SER A 28 10.06 -10.97 -5.94
C SER A 28 10.50 -10.19 -7.19
N ALA A 29 9.95 -9.01 -7.43
CA ALA A 29 10.37 -8.11 -8.50
C ALA A 29 11.73 -7.46 -8.19
N ALA A 30 11.89 -6.92 -6.98
CA ALA A 30 13.14 -6.29 -6.54
C ALA A 30 14.33 -7.25 -6.56
N GLU A 31 14.13 -8.52 -6.18
CA GLU A 31 15.16 -9.57 -6.26
C GLU A 31 15.57 -9.89 -7.70
N LYS A 32 14.63 -9.83 -8.66
CA LYS A 32 14.92 -10.08 -10.08
C LYS A 32 15.61 -8.91 -10.76
N GLU A 33 15.24 -7.69 -10.37
CA GLU A 33 15.72 -6.44 -10.95
C GLU A 33 16.97 -5.88 -10.24
N ASP A 34 17.44 -6.53 -9.16
CA ASP A 34 18.53 -6.06 -8.28
C ASP A 34 18.33 -4.61 -7.81
N VAL A 35 17.10 -4.32 -7.35
CA VAL A 35 16.67 -2.95 -7.02
C VAL A 35 17.35 -2.50 -5.73
N PRO A 36 17.91 -1.27 -5.68
CA PRO A 36 18.44 -0.70 -4.45
C PRO A 36 17.39 -0.64 -3.35
N TYR A 37 17.80 -0.89 -2.09
CA TYR A 37 16.87 -0.86 -0.95
C TYR A 37 16.07 0.44 -0.82
N SER A 38 16.68 1.58 -1.13
CA SER A 38 16.02 2.88 -1.12
C SER A 38 14.89 2.96 -2.16
N GLU A 39 15.08 2.38 -3.33
CA GLU A 39 14.07 2.33 -4.38
C GLU A 39 12.96 1.34 -4.03
N PHE A 40 13.30 0.15 -3.51
CA PHE A 40 12.31 -0.81 -3.02
C PHE A 40 11.39 -0.19 -1.96
N LEU A 41 11.96 0.47 -0.95
CA LEU A 41 11.19 1.18 0.09
C LEU A 41 10.34 2.31 -0.50
N THR A 42 10.87 3.05 -1.47
CA THR A 42 10.14 4.12 -2.15
C THR A 42 8.91 3.59 -2.90
N ARG A 43 9.04 2.46 -3.61
CA ARG A 43 7.93 1.80 -4.33
C ARG A 43 6.82 1.40 -3.36
N LEU A 44 7.18 0.76 -2.24
CA LEU A 44 6.22 0.35 -1.20
C LEU A 44 5.48 1.55 -0.57
N LEU A 45 6.22 2.55 -0.10
CA LEU A 45 5.65 3.72 0.57
C LEU A 45 4.79 4.56 -0.37
N ARG A 46 5.19 4.67 -1.64
CA ARG A 46 4.40 5.36 -2.68
C ARG A 46 3.07 4.67 -2.89
N ALA A 47 3.05 3.35 -3.04
CA ALA A 47 1.81 2.59 -3.20
C ALA A 47 0.87 2.76 -2.00
N GLN A 48 1.41 2.72 -0.77
CA GLN A 48 0.63 2.98 0.43
C GLN A 48 0.06 4.40 0.49
N TRP A 49 0.87 5.39 0.11
CA TRP A 49 0.46 6.78 0.09
C TRP A 49 -0.69 7.01 -0.90
N HIS A 50 -0.58 6.47 -2.12
CA HIS A 50 -1.67 6.53 -3.10
C HIS A 50 -2.95 5.89 -2.56
N HIS A 51 -2.87 4.68 -2.00
CA HIS A 51 -4.02 4.00 -1.43
C HIS A 51 -4.71 4.82 -0.31
N ARG A 52 -3.93 5.51 0.53
CA ARG A 52 -4.47 6.41 1.55
C ARG A 52 -5.17 7.63 0.93
N GLN A 53 -4.61 8.21 -0.13
CA GLN A 53 -5.26 9.33 -0.85
C GLN A 53 -6.57 8.90 -1.50
N GLU A 54 -6.58 7.77 -2.20
CA GLU A 54 -7.77 7.21 -2.84
C GLU A 54 -8.87 6.91 -1.82
N THR A 55 -8.50 6.30 -0.70
CA THR A 55 -9.43 6.00 0.39
C THR A 55 -9.99 7.29 1.01
N ALA A 56 -9.14 8.28 1.30
CA ALA A 56 -9.59 9.57 1.84
C ALA A 56 -10.52 10.32 0.86
N LEU A 57 -10.24 10.25 -0.44
CA LEU A 57 -11.09 10.82 -1.49
C LEU A 57 -12.44 10.09 -1.55
N ALA A 58 -12.44 8.75 -1.57
CA ALA A 58 -13.66 7.95 -1.56
C ALA A 58 -14.52 8.22 -0.31
N TRP A 59 -13.91 8.37 0.87
CA TRP A 59 -14.61 8.75 2.09
C TRP A 59 -15.23 10.13 2.01
N ARG A 60 -14.54 11.11 1.41
CA ARG A 60 -15.08 12.46 1.19
C ARG A 60 -16.29 12.43 0.26
N ILE A 61 -16.21 11.70 -0.85
CA ILE A 61 -17.33 11.54 -1.80
C ILE A 61 -18.52 10.86 -1.12
N LYS A 62 -18.28 9.75 -0.40
CA LYS A 62 -19.33 9.00 0.32
C LYS A 62 -19.99 9.85 1.42
N ARG A 63 -19.21 10.64 2.16
CA ARG A 63 -19.72 11.52 3.23
C ARG A 63 -20.44 12.75 2.69
N ALA A 64 -20.10 13.21 1.49
CA ALA A 64 -20.76 14.36 0.87
C ALA A 64 -22.22 14.07 0.49
N SER A 65 -22.69 12.81 0.51
CA SER A 65 -24.05 12.39 0.14
C SER A 65 -24.55 13.17 -1.08
N LEU A 66 -23.68 13.29 -2.09
CA LEU A 66 -24.00 14.00 -3.33
C LEU A 66 -25.18 13.24 -3.96
N PRO A 67 -26.38 13.85 -4.09
CA PRO A 67 -27.44 13.24 -4.85
C PRO A 67 -26.94 13.14 -6.29
N GLU A 68 -27.11 11.98 -6.91
CA GLU A 68 -26.91 11.78 -8.35
C GLU A 68 -27.82 12.76 -9.10
N ASN A 69 -27.28 13.90 -9.52
CA ASN A 69 -27.81 14.73 -10.60
C ASN A 69 -26.88 15.89 -10.92
N TRP A 70 -25.88 15.67 -11.78
CA TRP A 70 -25.52 16.56 -12.90
C TRP A 70 -24.39 15.95 -13.74
#